data_AF-A0A382Q031-F1
#
_entry.id   AF-A0A382Q031-F1
#
_cell.length_a   1.000
_cell.length_b   1.000
_cell.length_c   1.000
_cell.angle_alpha   90.00
_cell.angle_beta   90.00
_cell.angle_gamma   90.00
#
_symmetry.space_group_name_H-M   'P 1'
#
loop_
_entity.id
_entity.type
_entity.pdbx_description
1 polymer ?
#
loop_
_entity_poly.entity_id
_entity_poly.type
_entity_poly.pdbx_seq_one_letter_code
_entity_poly.pdbx_strand_id
1 'polypeptide(L)'
;MAEIPRLNGITKALDAGQVVFIGSGPVDGQGANPAPYDGVLFEMEHGMYDITELNNGLRSMLDRKQIANSGSIAPAVTPIVRIPPNAGETNWIAKQVLDSGVYGIIWPHIDTVEEAYNAVAAMRYPRRPEDPIFEPFGRRGDAPGRAANYWGVTNQEYYDRADLWGLDPKGEVLCAMMIESPLAIKNLPDILEKVPGIGVIFIGE
;
A
#
# COMPACT_ATOMS: atom_id res chain seq x y z
N MET A 1 -10.21 18.22 16.40
CA MET A 1 -10.76 17.60 15.18
C MET A 1 -11.37 16.26 15.58
N ALA A 2 -12.38 15.79 14.85
CA ALA A 2 -12.89 14.45 15.07
C ALA A 2 -11.78 13.42 14.80
N GLU A 3 -11.82 12.28 15.49
CA GLU A 3 -10.85 11.20 15.27
C GLU A 3 -10.99 10.66 13.83
N ILE A 4 -9.89 10.62 13.08
CA ILE A 4 -9.89 10.06 11.72
C ILE A 4 -9.97 8.53 11.83
N PRO A 5 -10.98 7.87 11.22
CA PRO A 5 -11.13 6.42 11.27
C PRO A 5 -10.01 5.72 10.48
N ARG A 6 -9.99 4.37 10.51
CA ARG A 6 -9.19 3.57 9.56
C ARG A 6 -9.62 3.93 8.14
N LEU A 7 -8.67 4.38 7.32
CA LEU A 7 -8.93 4.82 5.95
C LEU A 7 -8.83 3.66 4.96
N ASN A 8 -7.87 2.76 5.16
CA ASN A 8 -7.72 1.58 4.33
C ASN A 8 -8.83 0.56 4.63
N GLY A 9 -9.77 0.41 3.70
CA GLY A 9 -10.90 -0.51 3.79
C GLY A 9 -10.48 -1.99 3.78
N ILE A 10 -9.39 -2.32 3.08
CA ILE A 10 -8.81 -3.68 3.07
C ILE A 10 -8.35 -4.05 4.47
N THR A 11 -7.51 -3.23 5.10
CA THR A 11 -6.99 -3.54 6.43
C THR A 11 -8.06 -3.47 7.50
N LYS A 12 -9.04 -2.57 7.35
CA LYS A 12 -10.24 -2.54 8.20
C LYS A 12 -11.01 -3.87 8.17
N ALA A 13 -11.22 -4.44 6.98
CA ALA A 13 -11.90 -5.72 6.83
C ALA A 13 -11.06 -6.89 7.40
N LEU A 14 -9.74 -6.88 7.17
CA LEU A 14 -8.82 -7.87 7.75
C LEU A 14 -8.79 -7.81 9.30
N ASP A 15 -8.73 -6.62 9.88
CA ASP A 15 -8.80 -6.41 11.34
C ASP A 15 -10.11 -6.98 11.94
N ALA A 16 -11.20 -6.98 11.14
CA ALA A 16 -12.48 -7.56 11.50
C ALA A 16 -12.59 -9.08 11.23
N GLY A 17 -11.52 -9.73 10.74
CA GLY A 17 -11.50 -11.13 10.37
C GLY A 17 -12.36 -11.46 9.15
N GLN A 18 -12.63 -10.48 8.29
CA GLN A 18 -13.47 -10.65 7.10
C GLN A 18 -12.64 -11.06 5.88
N VAL A 19 -13.30 -11.69 4.91
CA VAL A 19 -12.73 -11.96 3.59
C VAL A 19 -12.74 -10.65 2.80
N VAL A 20 -11.58 -10.28 2.27
CA VAL A 20 -11.40 -9.09 1.43
C VAL A 20 -11.59 -9.46 -0.03
N PHE A 21 -12.38 -8.68 -0.76
CA PHE A 21 -12.52 -8.78 -2.21
C PHE A 21 -11.84 -7.60 -2.90
N ILE A 22 -10.91 -7.91 -3.81
CA ILE A 22 -10.15 -6.92 -4.57
C ILE A 22 -10.46 -7.09 -6.05
N GLY A 23 -10.97 -6.05 -6.69
CA GLY A 23 -11.10 -6.00 -8.15
C GLY A 23 -9.77 -5.60 -8.79
N SER A 24 -9.45 -6.14 -9.96
CA SER A 24 -8.33 -5.67 -10.79
C SER A 24 -8.88 -4.93 -12.01
N GLY A 25 -8.23 -3.85 -12.42
CA GLY A 25 -8.65 -3.03 -13.56
C GLY A 25 -7.48 -2.29 -14.21
N PRO A 26 -7.72 -1.69 -15.39
CA PRO A 26 -6.71 -0.88 -16.06
C PRO A 26 -6.28 0.31 -15.20
N VAL A 27 -5.03 0.75 -15.39
CA VAL A 27 -4.38 1.78 -14.56
C VAL A 27 -5.11 3.13 -14.62
N ASP A 28 -5.82 3.40 -15.71
CA ASP A 28 -6.59 4.62 -15.93
C ASP A 28 -7.85 4.73 -15.04
N GLY A 29 -8.15 3.70 -14.25
CA GLY A 29 -9.29 3.65 -13.33
C GLY A 29 -10.64 3.54 -14.05
N GLN A 30 -10.67 3.33 -15.37
CA GLN A 30 -11.90 3.04 -16.09
C GLN A 30 -12.46 1.70 -15.59
N GLY A 31 -13.56 1.77 -14.83
CA GLY A 31 -14.17 0.59 -14.22
C GLY A 31 -13.93 0.44 -12.72
N ALA A 32 -13.22 1.35 -12.05
CA ALA A 32 -13.15 1.44 -10.58
C ALA A 32 -14.47 1.90 -9.92
N ASN A 33 -15.59 1.81 -10.66
CA ASN A 33 -16.95 2.04 -10.19
C ASN A 33 -17.26 1.07 -9.02
N PRO A 34 -18.23 1.38 -8.13
CA PRO A 34 -18.44 0.70 -6.86
C PRO A 34 -19.12 -0.66 -7.06
N ALA A 35 -18.42 -1.59 -7.71
CA ALA A 35 -18.59 -2.99 -7.42
C ALA A 35 -18.29 -3.20 -5.91
N PRO A 36 -18.93 -4.18 -5.24
CA PRO A 36 -18.83 -4.37 -3.79
C PRO A 36 -17.48 -4.96 -3.38
N TYR A 37 -16.40 -4.24 -3.67
CA TYR A 37 -15.02 -4.61 -3.36
C TYR A 37 -14.47 -3.72 -2.24
N ASP A 38 -13.60 -4.30 -1.42
CA ASP A 38 -12.87 -3.58 -0.36
C ASP A 38 -11.66 -2.82 -0.94
N GLY A 39 -11.15 -3.31 -2.06
CA GLY A 39 -9.96 -2.79 -2.74
C GLY A 39 -10.03 -2.84 -4.26
N VAL A 40 -9.19 -2.03 -4.89
CA VAL A 40 -8.92 -2.06 -6.33
C VAL A 40 -7.41 -2.13 -6.55
N LEU A 41 -6.99 -3.07 -7.39
CA LEU A 41 -5.62 -3.27 -7.79
C LEU A 41 -5.34 -2.56 -9.11
N PHE A 42 -4.50 -1.53 -9.06
CA PHE A 42 -3.87 -0.92 -10.22
C PHE A 42 -2.72 -1.81 -10.69
N GLU A 43 -2.88 -2.41 -11.87
CA GLU A 43 -1.91 -3.38 -12.42
C GLU A 43 -0.80 -2.68 -13.21
N MET A 44 0.42 -2.64 -12.68
CA MET A 44 1.56 -1.97 -13.31
C MET A 44 2.75 -2.90 -13.59
N GLU A 45 2.66 -4.20 -13.32
CA GLU A 45 3.69 -5.18 -13.68
C GLU A 45 3.46 -5.73 -15.10
N HIS A 46 2.29 -6.30 -15.35
CA HIS A 46 1.89 -6.77 -16.68
C HIS A 46 1.22 -5.67 -17.51
N GLY A 47 0.75 -4.62 -16.84
CA GLY A 47 0.42 -3.35 -17.46
C GLY A 47 1.68 -2.50 -17.72
N MET A 48 1.50 -1.37 -18.41
CA MET A 48 2.58 -0.39 -18.52
C MET A 48 2.73 0.35 -17.19
N TYR A 49 3.97 0.51 -16.71
CA TYR A 49 4.23 1.46 -15.64
C TYR A 49 4.00 2.88 -16.14
N ASP A 50 2.89 3.47 -15.72
CA ASP A 50 2.58 4.87 -16.00
C ASP A 50 2.06 5.57 -14.73
N ILE A 51 2.93 6.38 -14.13
CA ILE A 51 2.60 7.14 -12.94
C ILE A 51 1.54 8.22 -13.23
N THR A 52 1.45 8.72 -14.45
CA THR A 52 0.45 9.71 -14.85
C THR A 52 -0.93 9.08 -14.85
N GLU A 53 -1.06 7.90 -15.45
CA GLU A 53 -2.32 7.15 -15.46
C GLU A 53 -2.75 6.73 -14.05
N LEU A 54 -1.81 6.28 -13.19
CA LEU A 54 -2.14 6.00 -11.79
C LEU A 54 -2.73 7.25 -11.11
N ASN A 55 -2.14 8.42 -11.32
CA ASN A 55 -2.67 9.66 -10.76
C ASN A 55 -4.05 10.04 -11.34
N ASN A 56 -4.31 9.73 -12.62
CA ASN A 56 -5.63 9.95 -13.23
C ASN A 56 -6.68 9.00 -12.64
N GLY A 57 -6.33 7.72 -12.49
CA GLY A 57 -7.17 6.70 -11.87
C GLY A 57 -7.50 7.02 -10.41
N LEU A 58 -6.51 7.39 -9.60
CA LEU A 58 -6.77 7.80 -8.21
C LEU A 58 -7.73 9.00 -8.14
N ARG A 59 -7.54 10.01 -9.00
CA ARG A 59 -8.44 11.19 -9.04
C ARG A 59 -9.84 10.84 -9.50
N SER A 60 -10.01 9.89 -10.41
CA SER A 60 -11.34 9.48 -10.89
C SER A 60 -12.16 8.79 -9.80
N MET A 61 -11.50 8.19 -8.79
CA MET A 61 -12.13 7.60 -7.61
C MET A 61 -12.67 8.64 -6.60
N LEU A 62 -12.36 9.93 -6.74
CA LEU A 62 -12.82 10.98 -5.81
C LEU A 62 -14.24 11.46 -6.15
N ASP A 63 -15.26 10.77 -5.63
CA ASP A 63 -16.66 11.21 -5.70
C ASP A 63 -17.01 12.17 -4.55
N ARG A 64 -17.10 13.46 -4.87
CA ARG A 64 -17.46 14.50 -3.89
C ARG A 64 -18.85 14.34 -3.29
N LYS A 65 -19.82 13.82 -4.04
CA LYS A 65 -21.18 13.61 -3.54
C LYS A 65 -21.19 12.44 -2.56
N GLN A 66 -20.46 11.37 -2.86
CA GLN A 66 -20.28 10.25 -1.95
C GLN A 66 -19.61 10.70 -0.64
N ILE A 67 -18.49 11.44 -0.71
CA ILE A 67 -17.77 11.95 0.46
C ILE A 67 -18.66 12.85 1.33
N ALA A 68 -19.38 13.78 0.71
CA ALA A 68 -20.29 14.69 1.42
C ALA A 68 -21.44 13.94 2.10
N ASN A 69 -21.98 12.88 1.47
CA ASN A 69 -23.08 12.09 2.02
C ASN A 69 -22.62 11.13 3.12
N SER A 70 -21.44 10.53 3.00
CA SER A 70 -20.91 9.59 4.00
C SER A 70 -20.34 10.29 5.22
N GLY A 71 -19.89 11.54 5.07
CA GLY A 71 -19.17 12.27 6.11
C GLY A 71 -17.77 11.70 6.38
N SER A 72 -17.25 10.84 5.50
CA SER A 72 -15.97 10.14 5.65
C SER A 72 -15.05 10.44 4.47
N ILE A 73 -13.78 10.64 4.78
CA ILE A 73 -12.70 10.77 3.79
C ILE A 73 -12.10 9.41 3.37
N ALA A 74 -12.53 8.32 4.02
CA ALA A 74 -12.10 6.98 3.61
C ALA A 74 -12.62 6.68 2.19
N PRO A 75 -11.78 6.13 1.30
CA PRO A 75 -12.20 5.76 -0.04
C PRO A 75 -13.30 4.70 -0.01
N ALA A 76 -14.18 4.72 -1.01
CA ALA A 76 -15.21 3.69 -1.19
C ALA A 76 -14.62 2.29 -1.37
N VAL A 77 -13.55 2.26 -2.17
CA VAL A 77 -12.77 1.09 -2.57
C VAL A 77 -11.31 1.50 -2.43
N THR A 78 -10.52 0.71 -1.71
CA THR A 78 -9.14 1.09 -1.36
C THR A 78 -8.18 0.88 -2.54
N PRO A 79 -7.49 1.91 -3.03
CA PRO A 79 -6.54 1.74 -4.12
C PRO A 79 -5.21 1.15 -3.63
N ILE A 80 -4.81 0.02 -4.22
CA ILE A 80 -3.48 -0.58 -4.07
C ILE A 80 -2.87 -0.79 -5.46
N VAL A 81 -1.57 -1.06 -5.53
CA VAL A 81 -0.87 -1.22 -6.80
C VAL A 81 0.02 -2.46 -6.79
N ARG A 82 0.07 -3.20 -7.90
CA ARG A 82 1.16 -4.14 -8.16
C ARG A 82 2.16 -3.43 -9.04
N ILE A 83 3.37 -3.25 -8.53
CA ILE A 83 4.43 -2.49 -9.22
C ILE A 83 5.25 -3.42 -10.13
N PRO A 84 5.95 -2.90 -11.14
CA PRO A 84 6.98 -3.67 -11.84
C PRO A 84 8.02 -4.25 -10.87
N PRO A 85 8.73 -5.32 -11.27
CA PRO A 85 9.85 -5.87 -10.51
C PRO A 85 10.85 -4.76 -10.20
N ASN A 86 11.06 -4.55 -8.91
CA ASN A 86 11.85 -3.45 -8.41
C ASN A 86 12.73 -3.98 -7.27
N ALA A 87 13.90 -4.50 -7.65
CA ALA A 87 14.87 -5.08 -6.73
C ALA A 87 15.99 -4.07 -6.44
N GLY A 88 16.28 -3.85 -5.16
CA GLY A 88 17.44 -3.05 -4.70
C GLY A 88 17.09 -1.83 -3.85
N GLU A 89 18.11 -1.08 -3.46
CA GLU A 89 17.99 -0.05 -2.42
C GLU A 89 17.31 1.25 -2.89
N THR A 90 17.30 1.53 -4.19
CA THR A 90 16.84 2.82 -4.72
C THR A 90 15.32 2.91 -4.86
N ASN A 91 14.60 1.78 -4.78
CA ASN A 91 13.14 1.57 -4.80
C ASN A 91 12.25 2.77 -5.16
N TRP A 92 12.56 3.44 -6.27
CA TRP A 92 12.00 4.74 -6.62
C TRP A 92 10.54 4.62 -7.08
N ILE A 93 10.17 3.45 -7.59
CA ILE A 93 8.79 3.12 -7.99
C ILE A 93 7.88 3.14 -6.76
N ALA A 94 8.26 2.42 -5.70
CA ALA A 94 7.50 2.39 -4.45
C ALA A 94 7.29 3.80 -3.88
N LYS A 95 8.35 4.62 -3.91
CA LYS A 95 8.25 6.03 -3.53
C LYS A 95 7.22 6.78 -4.40
N GLN A 96 7.29 6.66 -5.73
CA GLN A 96 6.39 7.39 -6.62
C GLN A 96 4.93 6.99 -6.43
N VAL A 97 4.62 5.70 -6.35
CA VAL A 97 3.24 5.24 -6.21
C VAL A 97 2.66 5.58 -4.83
N LEU A 98 3.45 5.48 -3.75
CA LEU A 98 3.00 5.90 -2.41
C LEU A 98 2.82 7.42 -2.31
N ASP A 99 3.67 8.21 -2.98
CA ASP A 99 3.51 9.66 -3.06
C ASP A 99 2.28 10.08 -3.88
N SER A 100 1.75 9.18 -4.73
CA SER A 100 0.47 9.39 -5.42
C SER A 100 -0.75 9.16 -4.51
N GLY A 101 -0.59 8.41 -3.42
CA GLY A 101 -1.65 8.21 -2.41
C GLY A 101 -2.29 6.82 -2.39
N VAL A 102 -1.68 5.82 -3.04
CA VAL A 102 -2.12 4.42 -2.86
C VAL A 102 -1.97 3.99 -1.40
N TYR A 103 -2.82 3.06 -0.97
CA TYR A 103 -2.85 2.52 0.40
C TYR A 103 -2.10 1.19 0.52
N GLY A 104 -1.41 0.74 -0.52
CA GLY A 104 -0.63 -0.48 -0.46
C GLY A 104 0.08 -0.82 -1.76
N ILE A 105 1.11 -1.65 -1.62
CA ILE A 105 1.89 -2.18 -2.74
C ILE A 105 1.90 -3.70 -2.65
N ILE A 106 1.64 -4.35 -3.78
CA ILE A 106 1.95 -5.75 -4.03
C ILE A 106 3.31 -5.79 -4.73
N TRP A 107 4.28 -6.44 -4.09
CA TRP A 107 5.63 -6.63 -4.59
C TRP A 107 5.73 -7.97 -5.33
N PRO A 108 5.96 -7.98 -6.65
CA PRO A 108 6.22 -9.21 -7.37
C PRO A 108 7.63 -9.74 -7.10
N HIS A 109 7.83 -11.02 -7.40
CA HIS A 109 9.10 -11.73 -7.47
C HIS A 109 9.95 -11.64 -6.20
N ILE A 110 9.33 -11.81 -5.02
CA ILE A 110 10.05 -11.83 -3.74
C ILE A 110 10.51 -13.25 -3.44
N ASP A 111 11.82 -13.50 -3.58
CA ASP A 111 12.41 -14.83 -3.41
C ASP A 111 13.19 -14.97 -2.10
N THR A 112 13.67 -13.87 -1.52
CA THR A 112 14.62 -13.87 -0.40
C THR A 112 14.20 -12.96 0.75
N VAL A 113 14.78 -13.21 1.94
CA VAL A 113 14.64 -12.37 3.14
C VAL A 113 15.12 -10.94 2.87
N GLU A 114 16.21 -10.78 2.11
CA GLU A 114 16.79 -9.49 1.79
C GLU A 114 15.86 -8.67 0.88
N GLU A 115 15.27 -9.29 -0.14
CA GLU A 115 14.29 -8.64 -1.01
C GLU A 115 13.04 -8.22 -0.22
N ALA A 116 12.52 -9.10 0.64
CA ALA A 116 11.39 -8.78 1.49
C ALA A 116 11.70 -7.62 2.46
N TYR A 117 12.88 -7.61 3.08
CA TYR A 117 13.32 -6.51 3.94
C TYR A 117 13.40 -5.19 3.16
N ASN A 118 13.98 -5.21 1.96
CA ASN A 118 14.10 -4.03 1.11
C ASN A 118 12.74 -3.50 0.62
N ALA A 119 11.78 -4.39 0.34
CA ALA A 119 10.42 -4.04 -0.01
C ALA A 119 9.71 -3.34 1.16
N VAL A 120 9.79 -3.90 2.38
CA VAL A 120 9.27 -3.25 3.59
C VAL A 120 9.94 -1.90 3.83
N ALA A 121 11.27 -1.86 3.84
CA ALA A 121 12.05 -0.64 4.08
C ALA A 121 11.68 0.49 3.09
N ALA A 122 11.45 0.18 1.82
CA ALA A 122 11.10 1.17 0.80
C ALA A 122 9.73 1.84 1.00
N MET A 123 8.83 1.22 1.76
CA MET A 123 7.51 1.76 2.02
C MET A 123 7.47 2.66 3.26
N ARG A 124 8.50 2.58 4.12
CA ARG A 124 8.54 3.27 5.42
C ARG A 124 9.39 4.53 5.36
N TYR A 125 8.96 5.57 6.06
CA TYR A 125 9.82 6.73 6.31
C TYR A 125 10.93 6.41 7.32
N PRO A 126 12.12 7.03 7.21
CA PRO A 126 13.15 6.92 8.23
C PRO A 126 12.65 7.33 9.61
N ARG A 127 12.93 6.51 10.62
CA ARG A 127 12.61 6.78 12.03
C ARG A 127 13.89 6.97 12.84
N ARG A 128 13.75 7.57 14.02
CA ARG A 128 14.89 7.75 14.94
C ARG A 128 15.21 6.41 15.62
N PRO A 129 16.48 6.15 15.99
CA PRO A 129 16.88 4.89 16.63
C PRO A 129 16.11 4.55 17.91
N GLU A 130 15.59 5.54 18.63
CA GLU A 130 14.80 5.36 19.85
C GLU A 130 13.32 5.00 19.59
N ASP A 131 12.86 5.00 18.35
CA ASP A 131 11.49 4.64 17.99
C ASP A 131 11.26 3.13 18.24
N PRO A 132 10.17 2.73 18.93
CA PRO A 132 9.90 1.32 19.25
C PRO A 132 9.74 0.43 18.02
N ILE A 133 9.46 0.99 16.84
CA ILE A 133 9.36 0.27 15.56
C ILE A 133 10.44 0.71 14.58
N PHE A 134 11.68 0.91 15.06
CA PHE A 134 12.81 1.34 14.24
C PHE A 134 13.12 0.39 13.06
N GLU A 135 13.16 -0.93 13.30
CA GLU A 135 13.38 -1.94 12.25
C GLU A 135 12.05 -2.44 11.64
N PRO A 136 11.97 -2.65 10.32
CA PRO A 136 13.03 -2.47 9.31
C PRO A 136 13.28 -1.00 9.00
N PHE A 137 14.54 -0.54 8.96
CA PHE A 137 14.84 0.88 8.78
C PHE A 137 14.22 1.45 7.48
N GLY A 138 13.36 2.45 7.61
CA GLY A 138 12.66 3.06 6.49
C GLY A 138 13.57 3.84 5.55
N ARG A 139 13.37 3.67 4.25
CA ARG A 139 14.15 4.26 3.15
C ARG A 139 13.32 5.15 2.22
N ARG A 140 12.02 5.33 2.50
CA ARG A 140 11.13 6.19 1.69
C ARG A 140 11.57 7.64 1.79
N GLY A 141 11.84 8.28 0.65
CA GLY A 141 12.17 9.70 0.60
C GLY A 141 10.98 10.60 1.00
N ASP A 142 11.26 11.67 1.74
CA ASP A 142 10.24 12.55 2.33
C ASP A 142 9.68 13.59 1.34
N ALA A 143 8.36 13.54 1.10
CA ALA A 143 7.56 14.53 0.36
C ALA A 143 6.07 14.13 0.33
N PRO A 144 5.37 14.00 1.46
CA PRO A 144 4.03 13.37 1.52
C PRO A 144 2.91 14.21 0.90
N GLY A 145 3.14 15.48 0.56
CA GLY A 145 2.06 16.44 0.30
C GLY A 145 1.05 16.02 -0.76
N ARG A 146 1.46 15.29 -1.80
CA ARG A 146 0.52 14.76 -2.81
C ARG A 146 -0.37 13.66 -2.23
N ALA A 147 0.21 12.70 -1.50
CA ALA A 147 -0.52 11.61 -0.87
C ALA A 147 -1.44 12.11 0.26
N ALA A 148 -0.95 13.02 1.11
CA ALA A 148 -1.74 13.65 2.17
C ALA A 148 -2.98 14.38 1.59
N ASN A 149 -2.79 15.13 0.50
CA ASN A 149 -3.90 15.78 -0.21
C ASN A 149 -4.91 14.78 -0.76
N TYR A 150 -4.45 13.64 -1.32
CA TYR A 150 -5.34 12.60 -1.81
C TYR A 150 -6.15 11.95 -0.67
N TRP A 151 -5.51 11.73 0.49
CA TRP A 151 -6.14 11.14 1.68
C TRP A 151 -7.07 12.13 2.39
N GLY A 152 -7.05 13.41 2.02
CA GLY A 152 -7.86 14.44 2.67
C GLY A 152 -7.40 14.78 4.09
N VAL A 153 -6.11 14.61 4.38
CA VAL A 153 -5.51 14.84 5.69
C VAL A 153 -4.35 15.83 5.61
N THR A 154 -3.94 16.39 6.76
CA THR A 154 -2.71 17.18 6.85
C THR A 154 -1.47 16.30 6.71
N ASN A 155 -0.31 16.90 6.40
CA ASN A 155 0.96 16.15 6.36
C ASN A 155 1.27 15.45 7.68
N GLN A 156 0.97 16.07 8.83
CA GLN A 156 1.22 15.45 10.13
C GLN A 156 0.31 14.24 10.35
N GLU A 157 -0.99 14.37 10.07
CA GLU A 157 -1.93 13.24 10.14
C GLU A 157 -1.56 12.11 9.16
N TYR A 158 -0.98 12.44 8.01
CA TYR A 158 -0.43 11.46 7.09
C TYR A 158 0.79 10.75 7.70
N TYR A 159 1.78 11.46 8.23
CA TYR A 159 2.95 10.84 8.87
C TYR A 159 2.57 9.88 10.00
N ASP A 160 1.56 10.24 10.80
CA ASP A 160 1.07 9.43 11.91
C ASP A 160 0.42 8.09 11.46
N ARG A 161 0.19 7.92 10.14
CA ARG A 161 -0.61 6.82 9.55
C ARG A 161 0.06 6.14 8.35
N ALA A 162 1.04 6.78 7.72
CA ALA A 162 1.63 6.34 6.46
C ALA A 162 2.70 5.23 6.61
N ASP A 163 2.78 4.59 7.78
CA ASP A 163 3.58 3.38 7.99
C ASP A 163 2.74 2.12 7.75
N LEU A 164 3.36 0.95 7.86
CA LEU A 164 2.80 -0.31 7.46
C LEU A 164 1.78 -0.86 8.46
N TRP A 165 0.64 -1.30 7.94
CA TRP A 165 -0.31 -2.10 8.70
C TRP A 165 0.34 -3.41 9.17
N GLY A 166 0.04 -3.82 10.40
CA GLY A 166 0.66 -4.97 11.06
C GLY A 166 1.99 -4.66 11.76
N LEU A 167 2.63 -3.53 11.45
CA LEU A 167 3.84 -3.05 12.13
C LEU A 167 3.56 -1.83 13.02
N ASP A 168 2.93 -0.80 12.46
CA ASP A 168 2.45 0.36 13.21
C ASP A 168 0.95 0.17 13.54
N PRO A 169 0.52 0.31 14.81
CA PRO A 169 -0.90 0.22 15.17
C PRO A 169 -1.82 1.16 14.37
N LYS A 170 -1.30 2.33 13.96
CA LYS A 170 -2.01 3.31 13.13
C LYS A 170 -1.70 3.17 11.63
N GLY A 171 -0.83 2.25 11.25
CA GLY A 171 -0.41 2.04 9.87
C GLY A 171 -1.60 1.75 8.95
N GLU A 172 -1.69 2.53 7.88
CA GLU A 172 -2.71 2.42 6.83
C GLU A 172 -2.15 1.74 5.58
N VAL A 173 -0.83 1.61 5.45
CA VAL A 173 -0.20 1.15 4.20
C VAL A 173 -0.03 -0.37 4.23
N LEU A 174 -0.62 -1.07 3.26
CA LEU A 174 -0.51 -2.52 3.12
C LEU A 174 0.74 -2.90 2.31
N CYS A 175 1.63 -3.67 2.92
CA CYS A 175 2.73 -4.34 2.21
C CYS A 175 2.33 -5.79 1.92
N ALA A 176 2.16 -6.12 0.63
CA ALA A 176 1.85 -7.47 0.19
C ALA A 176 3.02 -8.03 -0.63
N MET A 177 3.39 -9.28 -0.38
CA MET A 177 4.47 -9.97 -1.08
C MET A 177 3.90 -11.08 -1.95
N MET A 178 4.26 -11.10 -3.24
CA MET A 178 3.95 -12.23 -4.10
C MET A 178 4.99 -13.33 -3.94
N ILE A 179 4.50 -14.53 -3.66
CA ILE A 179 5.28 -15.76 -3.57
C ILE A 179 4.89 -16.61 -4.77
N GLU A 180 5.78 -16.65 -5.77
CA GLU A 180 5.47 -17.20 -7.09
C GLU A 180 6.64 -17.99 -7.70
N SER A 181 7.64 -18.33 -6.89
CA SER A 181 8.74 -19.19 -7.30
C SER A 181 8.95 -20.32 -6.28
N PRO A 182 9.53 -21.47 -6.70
CA PRO A 182 9.94 -22.51 -5.77
C PRO A 182 10.95 -22.03 -4.71
N LEU A 183 11.78 -21.04 -5.06
CA LEU A 183 12.73 -20.45 -4.12
C LEU A 183 12.00 -19.63 -3.06
N ALA A 184 11.04 -18.80 -3.47
CA ALA A 184 10.19 -18.03 -2.57
C ALA A 184 9.44 -18.95 -1.60
N ILE A 185 8.85 -20.05 -2.09
CA ILE A 185 8.17 -21.04 -1.24
C ILE A 185 9.13 -21.64 -0.20
N LYS A 186 10.34 -22.01 -0.63
CA LYS A 186 11.36 -22.57 0.28
C LYS A 186 11.79 -21.57 1.36
N ASN A 187 11.91 -20.29 1.00
CA ASN A 187 12.38 -19.22 1.88
C ASN A 187 11.26 -18.56 2.68
N LEU A 188 9.98 -18.82 2.37
CA LEU A 188 8.83 -18.17 2.99
C LEU A 188 8.83 -18.23 4.53
N PRO A 189 9.17 -19.35 5.20
CA PRO A 189 9.25 -19.37 6.66
C PRO A 189 10.26 -18.35 7.21
N ASP A 190 11.45 -18.30 6.61
CA ASP A 190 12.50 -17.36 7.00
C ASP A 190 12.11 -15.91 6.73
N ILE A 191 11.41 -15.65 5.61
CA ILE A 191 10.87 -14.32 5.28
C ILE A 191 9.89 -13.85 6.35
N LEU A 192 8.91 -14.69 6.69
CA LEU A 192 7.88 -14.35 7.68
C LEU A 192 8.44 -14.21 9.10
N GLU A 193 9.47 -14.98 9.45
CA GLU A 193 10.12 -14.88 10.77
C GLU A 193 10.98 -13.62 10.89
N LYS A 194 11.74 -13.27 9.85
CA LYS A 194 12.80 -12.27 9.92
C LYS A 194 12.37 -10.87 9.47
N VAL A 195 11.27 -10.75 8.74
CA VAL A 195 10.84 -9.49 8.12
C VAL A 195 9.48 -9.05 8.67
N PRO A 196 9.45 -8.24 9.74
CA PRO A 196 8.20 -7.65 10.21
C PRO A 196 7.70 -6.57 9.24
N GLY A 197 6.38 -6.33 9.25
CA GLY A 197 5.72 -5.35 8.37
C GLY A 197 5.18 -5.92 7.06
N ILE A 198 5.35 -7.22 6.81
CA ILE A 198 4.59 -7.93 5.76
C ILE A 198 3.15 -8.09 6.25
N GLY A 199 2.20 -7.50 5.54
CA GLY A 199 0.78 -7.58 5.88
C GLY A 199 0.09 -8.80 5.27
N VAL A 200 0.38 -9.09 3.99
CA VAL A 200 -0.29 -10.17 3.24
C VAL A 200 0.72 -10.93 2.38
N ILE A 201 0.57 -12.25 2.34
CA ILE A 201 1.19 -13.10 1.32
C ILE A 201 0.18 -13.31 0.20
N PHE A 202 0.57 -12.96 -1.01
CA PHE A 202 -0.19 -13.17 -2.23
C PHE A 202 0.46 -14.31 -3.02
N ILE A 203 -0.33 -15.27 -3.49
CA ILE A 203 0.19 -16.37 -4.31
C ILE A 203 -0.04 -15.97 -5.77
N GLY A 204 1.03 -15.71 -6.50
CA GLY A 204 1.00 -15.51 -7.95
C GLY A 204 1.02 -16.86 -8.67
N GLU A 205 0.24 -16.98 -9.75
CA GLU A 205 0.31 -18.11 -10.68
C GLU A 205 1.36 -17.88 -11.76
#